data_AF-A0A4U0XD56-F1
#
_entry.id   AF-A0A4U0XD56-F1
#
_cell.length_a   1.000
_cell.length_b   1.000
_cell.length_c   1.000
_cell.angle_alpha   90.00
_cell.angle_beta   90.00
_cell.angle_gamma   90.00
#
_symmetry.space_group_name_H-M   'P 1'
#
loop_
_entity.id
_entity.type
_entity.pdbx_description
1 polymer ?
#
loop_
_entity_poly.entity_id
_entity_poly.type
_entity_poly.pdbx_seq_one_letter_code
_entity_poly.pdbx_strand_id
1 'polypeptide(L)'
;MENNLERVSTVQQTDMGSTRLPLELQQQIYSCLDTRSFHAARNVCKWWRFASLDAVTLSRQLHKLPVLPPASAGKSSPQEMQSLWSEAAHTLLLGTRVQRQQDLPGTTAMAQKLGFTLGPRVIMATKGDRTVTINDRTIALFDTSGGQPKVTMQRLLNDYTETVGSAPWLRVAPTSYRELALSASGILLAVAHERTIQIYDLAARPDSIVVHEYIDSAAGHHICGLEFEQHDRVLRVSLSGKGAVLYLGTPAAEKLSNTTGTREHWSSKAGLSHVFLHSALLAINSQDNTSEHVGRLSGLQLLRPWQEGFLFAAQRHGGNESSHYVLAHIKCSVPGTTHELTAEPGSVAILARLESFLSAWDYTLNSKNESGMGLSENMPSAHEHHTTLALSPDSNMLVVAERNKKTIRPVPLTQLFLYRLPGERRMLGLLEEQLRERSGESATLPGVLGKLETGRAYPRGRSGTTDGLMKYNVARIPLCLSTLRGAVSELKFEQVMDVDTGSARAFALTACTTEAVKGWTVTEL
;
A
#
# COMPACT_ATOMS: atom_id res chain seq x y z
N MET A 1 21.00 -21.50 -67.39
CA MET A 1 21.66 -20.61 -66.43
C MET A 1 20.63 -20.21 -65.40
N GLU A 2 20.58 -20.93 -64.27
CA GLU A 2 19.80 -20.56 -63.10
C GLU A 2 20.71 -20.74 -61.89
N ASN A 3 21.24 -19.63 -61.38
CA ASN A 3 22.02 -19.60 -60.15
C ASN A 3 21.04 -19.53 -58.97
N ASN A 4 20.67 -20.69 -58.43
CA ASN A 4 20.00 -20.77 -57.13
C ASN A 4 21.03 -20.48 -56.02
N LEU A 5 21.11 -19.21 -55.61
CA LEU A 5 21.74 -18.81 -54.36
C LEU A 5 20.81 -19.20 -53.21
N GLU A 6 20.91 -20.44 -52.75
CA GLU A 6 20.31 -20.81 -51.47
C GLU A 6 21.04 -20.09 -50.34
N ARG A 7 20.30 -19.23 -49.64
CA ARG A 7 20.77 -18.55 -48.43
C ARG A 7 20.75 -19.57 -47.30
N VAL A 8 21.83 -20.34 -47.17
CA VAL A 8 22.03 -21.25 -46.04
C VAL A 8 22.34 -20.42 -44.80
N SER A 9 21.31 -19.99 -44.07
CA SER A 9 21.46 -19.40 -42.73
C SER A 9 21.52 -20.52 -41.69
N THR A 10 22.58 -21.32 -41.71
CA THR A 10 22.88 -22.22 -40.59
C THR A 10 23.72 -21.49 -39.55
N VAL A 11 23.08 -20.61 -38.78
CA VAL A 11 23.65 -20.19 -37.50
C VAL A 11 23.35 -21.32 -36.51
N GLN A 12 24.19 -22.36 -36.52
CA GLN A 12 24.26 -23.27 -35.39
C GLN A 12 24.91 -22.49 -34.24
N GLN A 13 24.06 -21.92 -33.39
CA GLN A 13 24.48 -21.28 -32.17
C GLN A 13 24.91 -22.39 -31.19
N THR A 14 26.19 -22.76 -31.20
CA THR A 14 26.76 -23.58 -30.11
C THR A 14 26.59 -22.81 -28.80
N ASP A 15 26.19 -23.49 -27.73
CA ASP A 15 25.82 -22.95 -26.39
C ASP A 15 26.80 -21.95 -25.72
N MET A 16 27.94 -21.66 -26.34
CA MET A 16 29.02 -20.79 -25.83
C MET A 16 29.26 -19.51 -26.66
N GLY A 17 28.49 -19.29 -27.74
CA GLY A 17 28.81 -18.27 -28.77
C GLY A 17 28.98 -16.84 -28.26
N SER A 18 28.20 -16.38 -27.27
CA SER A 18 28.31 -15.00 -26.77
C SER A 18 29.50 -14.78 -25.82
N THR A 19 30.02 -15.84 -25.19
CA THR A 19 31.12 -15.75 -24.21
C THR A 19 32.50 -15.68 -24.86
N ARG A 20 32.58 -15.89 -26.18
CA ARG A 20 33.83 -15.85 -26.97
C ARG A 20 34.15 -14.47 -27.56
N LEU A 21 33.26 -13.50 -27.40
CA LEU A 21 33.53 -12.13 -27.84
C LEU A 21 34.67 -11.52 -27.02
N PRO A 22 35.57 -10.73 -27.63
CA PRO A 22 36.47 -9.84 -26.90
C PRO A 22 35.72 -9.00 -25.87
N LEU A 23 36.39 -8.73 -24.75
CA LEU A 23 35.82 -8.01 -23.60
C LEU A 23 35.23 -6.66 -24.02
N GLU A 24 35.92 -5.97 -24.92
CA GLU A 24 35.55 -4.65 -25.43
C GLU A 24 34.22 -4.71 -26.18
N LEU A 25 33.99 -5.77 -26.96
CA LEU A 25 32.72 -5.98 -27.66
C LEU A 25 31.59 -6.31 -26.69
N GLN A 26 31.86 -7.07 -25.62
CA GLN A 26 30.87 -7.35 -24.57
C GLN A 26 30.49 -6.06 -23.83
N GLN A 27 31.46 -5.20 -23.50
CA GLN A 27 31.23 -3.89 -22.88
C GLN A 27 30.49 -2.92 -23.81
N GLN A 28 30.76 -2.98 -25.11
CA GLN A 28 30.04 -2.21 -26.12
C GLN A 28 28.57 -2.69 -26.24
N ILE A 29 28.32 -3.99 -26.18
CA ILE A 29 26.94 -4.52 -26.11
C ILE A 29 26.25 -3.99 -24.86
N TYR A 30 26.88 -4.09 -23.69
CA TYR A 30 26.33 -3.57 -22.43
C TYR A 30 26.00 -2.08 -22.46
N SER A 31 26.82 -1.31 -23.17
CA SER A 31 26.62 0.11 -23.37
C SER A 31 25.34 0.46 -24.14
N CYS A 32 24.83 -0.46 -24.95
CA CYS A 32 23.61 -0.31 -25.75
C CYS A 32 22.36 -0.90 -25.08
N LEU A 33 22.52 -1.70 -24.02
CA LEU A 33 21.38 -2.30 -23.31
C LEU A 33 20.66 -1.27 -22.42
N ASP A 34 19.34 -1.45 -22.30
CA ASP A 34 18.55 -0.83 -21.25
C ASP A 34 18.90 -1.43 -19.88
N THR A 35 18.48 -0.76 -18.80
CA THR A 35 18.87 -1.12 -17.43
C THR A 35 18.39 -2.51 -17.01
N ARG A 36 17.22 -2.96 -17.49
CA ARG A 36 16.71 -4.31 -17.18
C ARG A 36 17.45 -5.38 -17.95
N SER A 37 17.63 -5.19 -19.26
CA SER A 37 18.42 -6.14 -20.05
C SER A 37 19.87 -6.21 -19.58
N PHE A 38 20.47 -5.09 -19.17
CA PHE A 38 21.78 -5.06 -18.54
C PHE A 38 21.80 -5.89 -17.25
N HIS A 39 20.83 -5.71 -16.35
CA HIS A 39 20.71 -6.47 -15.11
C HIS A 39 20.51 -7.98 -15.36
N ALA A 40 19.68 -8.34 -16.33
CA ALA A 40 19.46 -9.73 -16.70
C ALA A 40 20.74 -10.35 -17.27
N ALA A 41 21.37 -9.70 -18.25
CA ALA A 41 22.57 -10.21 -18.92
C ALA A 41 23.74 -10.44 -17.96
N ARG A 42 23.99 -9.54 -16.98
CA ARG A 42 25.05 -9.75 -15.97
C ARG A 42 24.80 -10.94 -15.04
N ASN A 43 23.55 -11.38 -14.89
CA ASN A 43 23.19 -12.50 -14.03
C ASN A 43 23.15 -13.85 -14.79
N VAL A 44 23.38 -13.86 -16.11
CA VAL A 44 23.38 -15.08 -16.93
C VAL A 44 24.56 -16.00 -16.60
N CYS A 45 25.78 -15.47 -16.56
CA CYS A 45 26.97 -16.26 -16.23
C CYS A 45 28.12 -15.41 -15.69
N LYS A 46 29.17 -16.06 -15.16
CA LYS A 46 30.34 -15.39 -14.57
C LYS A 46 31.09 -14.45 -15.52
N TRP A 47 31.13 -14.76 -16.81
CA TRP A 47 31.87 -13.98 -17.81
C TRP A 47 31.17 -12.67 -18.14
N TRP A 48 29.86 -12.74 -18.38
CA TRP A 48 29.01 -11.55 -18.53
C TRP A 48 29.05 -10.70 -17.26
N ARG A 49 28.96 -11.33 -16.08
CA ARG A 49 29.14 -10.62 -14.80
C ARG A 49 30.47 -9.88 -14.74
N PHE A 50 31.57 -10.51 -15.12
CA PHE A 50 32.89 -9.89 -15.14
C PHE A 50 32.96 -8.69 -16.11
N ALA A 51 32.46 -8.85 -17.34
CA ALA A 51 32.42 -7.76 -18.32
C ALA A 51 31.57 -6.57 -17.88
N SER A 52 30.55 -6.80 -17.03
CA SER A 52 29.71 -5.75 -16.47
C SER A 52 30.36 -4.91 -15.37
N LEU A 53 31.56 -5.29 -14.86
CA LEU A 53 32.25 -4.58 -13.77
C LEU A 53 33.06 -3.37 -14.24
N ASP A 54 33.11 -3.12 -15.54
CA ASP A 54 33.79 -1.95 -16.09
C ASP A 54 33.18 -0.65 -15.54
N ALA A 55 34.05 0.25 -15.07
CA ALA A 55 33.65 1.48 -14.40
C ALA A 55 32.89 2.42 -15.34
N VAL A 56 33.28 2.48 -16.63
CA VAL A 56 32.62 3.35 -17.62
C VAL A 56 31.21 2.84 -17.91
N THR A 57 31.08 1.54 -18.10
CA THR A 57 29.80 0.87 -18.37
C THR A 57 28.86 0.98 -17.16
N LEU A 58 29.33 0.69 -15.94
CA LEU A 58 28.53 0.83 -14.72
C LEU A 58 28.12 2.26 -14.45
N SER A 59 29.06 3.20 -14.57
CA SER A 59 28.76 4.63 -14.41
C SER A 59 27.66 5.06 -15.37
N ARG A 60 27.74 4.67 -16.65
CA ARG A 60 26.70 4.98 -17.65
C ARG A 60 25.35 4.40 -17.27
N GLN A 61 25.30 3.15 -16.83
CA GLN A 61 24.05 2.50 -16.45
C GLN A 61 23.46 3.10 -15.15
N LEU A 62 24.29 3.48 -14.18
CA LEU A 62 23.85 4.17 -12.96
C LEU A 62 23.24 5.54 -13.24
N HIS A 63 23.74 6.29 -14.22
CA HIS A 63 23.14 7.57 -14.66
C HIS A 63 21.73 7.40 -15.27
N LYS A 64 21.34 6.18 -15.67
CA LYS A 64 19.99 5.88 -16.14
C LYS A 64 19.02 5.57 -14.99
N LEU A 65 19.51 5.37 -13.76
CA LEU A 65 18.71 5.04 -12.59
C LEU A 65 18.40 6.28 -11.74
N PRO A 66 17.26 6.30 -11.02
CA PRO A 66 16.84 7.37 -10.12
C PRO A 66 17.66 7.38 -8.81
N VAL A 67 18.95 7.70 -8.91
CA VAL A 67 19.90 7.77 -7.78
C VAL A 67 20.39 9.20 -7.59
N LEU A 68 20.35 9.70 -6.36
CA LEU A 68 20.88 11.02 -6.01
C LEU A 68 22.14 10.89 -5.13
N PRO A 69 23.18 11.71 -5.35
CA PRO A 69 23.41 12.57 -6.53
C PRO A 69 24.01 11.77 -7.71
N PRO A 70 23.49 11.93 -8.94
CA PRO A 70 23.88 11.11 -10.10
C PRO A 70 25.35 11.34 -10.52
N ALA A 71 25.81 12.59 -10.48
CA ALA A 71 27.18 12.96 -10.88
C ALA A 71 28.27 12.39 -9.96
N SER A 72 27.95 12.13 -8.69
CA SER A 72 28.89 11.54 -7.73
C SER A 72 28.87 10.01 -7.77
N ALA A 73 27.76 9.40 -8.23
CA ALA A 73 27.63 7.95 -8.35
C ALA A 73 28.54 7.39 -9.44
N GLY A 74 28.71 8.13 -10.53
CA GLY A 74 29.60 7.77 -11.64
C GLY A 74 31.09 8.07 -11.43
N LYS A 75 31.47 8.68 -10.30
CA LYS A 75 32.88 9.02 -9.94
C LYS A 75 33.42 8.20 -8.76
N SER A 76 32.64 7.27 -8.25
CA SER A 76 32.99 6.39 -7.13
C SER A 76 34.04 5.36 -7.51
N SER A 77 34.54 4.61 -6.52
CA SER A 77 35.30 3.40 -6.80
C SER A 77 34.42 2.35 -7.51
N PRO A 78 34.97 1.45 -8.35
CA PRO A 78 34.18 0.41 -9.02
C PRO A 78 33.41 -0.50 -8.05
N GLN A 79 33.97 -0.76 -6.86
CA GLN A 79 33.32 -1.54 -5.81
C GLN A 79 32.09 -0.82 -5.24
N GLU A 80 32.21 0.48 -4.97
CA GLU A 80 31.07 1.31 -4.55
C GLU A 80 29.99 1.35 -5.63
N MET A 81 30.36 1.50 -6.90
CA MET A 81 29.40 1.48 -8.02
C MET A 81 28.66 0.14 -8.10
N GLN A 82 29.37 -0.97 -7.89
CA GLN A 82 28.77 -2.31 -7.89
C GLN A 82 27.80 -2.50 -6.72
N SER A 83 28.16 -2.04 -5.53
CA SER A 83 27.28 -2.07 -4.35
C SER A 83 26.04 -1.23 -4.59
N LEU A 84 26.22 0.00 -5.06
CA LEU A 84 25.14 0.93 -5.38
C LEU A 84 24.22 0.39 -6.48
N TRP A 85 24.79 -0.22 -7.52
CA TRP A 85 23.99 -0.89 -8.55
C TRP A 85 23.16 -2.03 -7.95
N SER A 86 23.75 -2.83 -7.08
CA SER A 86 23.06 -3.98 -6.47
C SER A 86 21.92 -3.51 -5.56
N GLU A 87 22.14 -2.44 -4.78
CA GLU A 87 21.08 -1.78 -3.99
C GLU A 87 19.99 -1.18 -4.90
N ALA A 88 20.37 -0.50 -5.98
CA ALA A 88 19.43 0.12 -6.90
C ALA A 88 18.62 -0.92 -7.68
N ALA A 89 19.25 -1.97 -8.18
CA ALA A 89 18.59 -3.07 -8.88
C ALA A 89 17.59 -3.80 -7.98
N HIS A 90 17.94 -3.99 -6.71
CA HIS A 90 17.04 -4.57 -5.71
C HIS A 90 15.87 -3.63 -5.40
N THR A 91 16.15 -2.37 -5.09
CA THR A 91 15.15 -1.37 -4.68
C THR A 91 14.16 -1.04 -5.80
N LEU A 92 14.63 -1.03 -7.05
CA LEU A 92 13.83 -0.71 -8.25
C LEU A 92 13.24 -1.95 -8.95
N LEU A 93 13.34 -3.13 -8.32
CA LEU A 93 12.75 -4.37 -8.82
C LEU A 93 13.24 -4.75 -10.24
N LEU A 94 14.49 -4.43 -10.60
CA LEU A 94 15.04 -4.72 -11.95
C LEU A 94 15.19 -6.23 -12.22
N GLY A 95 15.36 -7.02 -11.17
CA GLY A 95 15.41 -8.49 -11.23
C GLY A 95 14.05 -9.17 -11.07
N THR A 96 12.97 -8.41 -10.88
CA THR A 96 11.66 -8.98 -10.59
C THR A 96 10.92 -9.27 -11.87
N ARG A 97 10.55 -10.54 -12.09
CA ARG A 97 9.68 -10.94 -13.19
C ARG A 97 8.24 -10.94 -12.72
N VAL A 98 7.37 -10.25 -13.47
CA VAL A 98 5.92 -10.22 -13.24
C VAL A 98 5.23 -10.88 -14.42
N GLN A 99 4.43 -11.89 -14.15
CA GLN A 99 3.63 -12.58 -15.15
C GLN A 99 2.14 -12.42 -14.82
N ARG A 100 1.38 -11.83 -15.75
CA ARG A 100 -0.07 -11.72 -15.61
C ARG A 100 -0.72 -13.08 -15.82
N GLN A 101 -1.60 -13.45 -14.90
CA GLN A 101 -2.41 -14.67 -14.98
C GLN A 101 -3.68 -14.41 -15.80
N GLN A 102 -4.39 -15.48 -16.16
CA GLN A 102 -5.66 -15.38 -16.86
C GLN A 102 -6.71 -14.68 -15.99
N ASP A 103 -7.43 -13.73 -16.57
CA ASP A 103 -8.51 -13.02 -15.88
C ASP A 103 -9.65 -14.00 -15.58
N LEU A 104 -10.07 -14.06 -14.32
CA LEU A 104 -11.22 -14.83 -13.84
C LEU A 104 -12.44 -13.92 -13.71
N PRO A 105 -13.67 -14.43 -13.83
CA PRO A 105 -14.87 -13.62 -13.58
C PRO A 105 -14.86 -13.11 -12.14
N GLY A 106 -15.21 -11.84 -11.94
CA GLY A 106 -15.29 -11.21 -10.62
C GLY A 106 -16.27 -11.92 -9.70
N THR A 107 -16.07 -11.85 -8.38
CA THR A 107 -17.04 -12.35 -7.38
C THR A 107 -18.42 -11.70 -7.57
N THR A 108 -18.47 -10.46 -8.07
CA THR A 108 -19.72 -9.72 -8.32
C THR A 108 -20.39 -10.04 -9.65
N ALA A 109 -19.68 -10.73 -10.55
CA ALA A 109 -20.24 -11.13 -11.84
C ALA A 109 -21.44 -12.09 -11.67
N MET A 110 -21.47 -12.90 -10.60
CA MET A 110 -22.62 -13.73 -10.28
C MET A 110 -23.84 -12.90 -9.87
N ALA A 111 -23.68 -11.96 -8.95
CA ALA A 111 -24.79 -11.10 -8.52
C ALA A 111 -25.35 -10.25 -9.68
N GLN A 112 -24.50 -9.73 -10.56
CA GLN A 112 -24.94 -9.02 -11.76
C GLN A 112 -25.73 -9.92 -12.73
N LYS A 113 -25.31 -11.18 -12.92
CA LYS A 113 -26.08 -12.17 -13.69
C LYS A 113 -27.44 -12.47 -13.08
N LEU A 114 -27.55 -12.38 -11.75
CA LEU A 114 -28.81 -12.54 -11.01
C LEU A 114 -29.65 -11.24 -10.97
N GLY A 115 -29.23 -10.18 -11.66
CA GLY A 115 -29.99 -8.94 -11.80
C GLY A 115 -29.70 -7.87 -10.74
N PHE A 116 -28.72 -8.07 -9.86
CA PHE A 116 -28.32 -7.03 -8.90
C PHE A 116 -27.43 -5.98 -9.55
N THR A 117 -27.92 -4.74 -9.62
CA THR A 117 -27.09 -3.59 -10.02
C THR A 117 -26.30 -3.09 -8.82
N LEU A 118 -24.98 -3.25 -8.86
CA LEU A 118 -24.09 -2.73 -7.83
C LEU A 118 -24.19 -1.21 -7.75
N GLY A 119 -24.32 -0.70 -6.53
CA GLY A 119 -24.47 0.71 -6.25
C GLY A 119 -24.40 0.95 -4.74
N PRO A 120 -24.59 2.19 -4.26
CA PRO A 120 -24.45 2.52 -2.85
C PRO A 120 -25.46 1.80 -1.93
N ARG A 121 -26.46 1.14 -2.53
CA ARG A 121 -27.51 0.39 -1.84
C ARG A 121 -27.32 -1.12 -1.88
N VAL A 122 -26.32 -1.62 -2.62
CA VAL A 122 -26.10 -3.07 -2.81
C VAL A 122 -24.65 -3.38 -2.48
N ILE A 123 -24.45 -4.25 -1.48
CA ILE A 123 -23.13 -4.71 -1.04
C ILE A 123 -23.10 -6.23 -0.98
N MET A 124 -21.94 -6.82 -1.15
CA MET A 124 -21.77 -8.27 -1.15
C MET A 124 -20.68 -8.71 -0.20
N ALA A 125 -20.77 -9.97 0.23
CA ALA A 125 -19.73 -10.57 1.05
C ALA A 125 -18.50 -10.86 0.19
N THR A 126 -17.33 -10.96 0.80
CA THR A 126 -16.06 -11.21 0.11
C THR A 126 -16.10 -12.45 -0.78
N LYS A 127 -16.80 -13.51 -0.35
CA LYS A 127 -16.97 -14.76 -1.10
C LYS A 127 -17.99 -14.68 -2.25
N GLY A 128 -18.81 -13.63 -2.30
CA GLY A 128 -19.88 -13.44 -3.29
C GLY A 128 -21.08 -14.38 -3.16
N ASP A 129 -21.12 -15.19 -2.10
CA ASP A 129 -22.22 -16.11 -1.77
C ASP A 129 -23.44 -15.39 -1.16
N ARG A 130 -23.23 -14.18 -0.63
CA ARG A 130 -24.26 -13.38 0.02
C ARG A 130 -24.26 -11.95 -0.51
N THR A 131 -25.45 -11.44 -0.79
CA THR A 131 -25.68 -10.07 -1.25
C THR A 131 -26.72 -9.39 -0.38
N VAL A 132 -26.44 -8.16 0.06
CA VAL A 132 -27.36 -7.33 0.83
C VAL A 132 -27.79 -6.15 -0.01
N THR A 133 -29.10 -5.89 -0.03
CA THR A 133 -29.68 -4.70 -0.66
C THR A 133 -30.42 -3.87 0.37
N ILE A 134 -30.32 -2.55 0.27
CA ILE A 134 -31.13 -1.61 1.04
C ILE A 134 -32.05 -0.85 0.09
N ASN A 135 -33.31 -1.25 0.07
CA ASN A 135 -34.36 -0.58 -0.69
C ASN A 135 -35.24 0.20 0.28
N ASP A 136 -35.24 1.52 0.11
CA ASP A 136 -35.92 2.49 0.98
C ASP A 136 -35.49 2.37 2.45
N ARG A 137 -36.28 1.65 3.25
CA ARG A 137 -36.01 1.36 4.67
C ARG A 137 -35.86 -0.12 4.97
N THR A 138 -35.74 -0.96 3.95
CA THR A 138 -35.68 -2.40 4.14
C THR A 138 -34.32 -2.94 3.74
N ILE A 139 -33.65 -3.58 4.69
CA ILE A 139 -32.48 -4.43 4.47
C ILE A 139 -32.99 -5.81 4.04
N ALA A 140 -32.52 -6.30 2.90
CA ALA A 140 -32.77 -7.67 2.45
C ALA A 140 -31.44 -8.38 2.19
N LEU A 141 -31.26 -9.55 2.77
CA LEU A 141 -30.13 -10.45 2.56
C LEU A 141 -30.56 -11.56 1.60
N PHE A 142 -29.79 -11.73 0.54
CA PHE A 142 -29.95 -12.75 -0.49
C PHE A 142 -28.80 -13.74 -0.42
N ASP A 143 -29.13 -15.02 -0.51
CA ASP A 143 -28.20 -16.07 -0.89
C ASP A 143 -28.05 -16.06 -2.42
N THR A 144 -26.82 -15.80 -2.88
CA THR A 144 -26.42 -15.71 -4.29
C THR A 144 -25.49 -16.84 -4.71
N SER A 145 -25.33 -17.88 -3.90
CA SER A 145 -24.53 -19.05 -4.24
C SER A 145 -25.15 -19.93 -5.34
N GLY A 146 -26.48 -19.87 -5.49
CA GLY A 146 -27.24 -20.64 -6.48
C GLY A 146 -27.54 -19.89 -7.79
N GLY A 147 -28.18 -20.59 -8.74
CA GLY A 147 -28.59 -20.02 -10.03
C GLY A 147 -29.77 -19.03 -9.97
N GLN A 148 -30.40 -18.87 -8.80
CA GLN A 148 -31.47 -17.91 -8.54
C GLN A 148 -31.26 -17.30 -7.15
N PRO A 149 -31.47 -15.98 -6.98
CA PRO A 149 -31.26 -15.34 -5.69
C PRO A 149 -32.41 -15.68 -4.74
N LYS A 150 -32.09 -16.17 -3.53
CA LYS A 150 -33.09 -16.49 -2.51
C LYS A 150 -33.00 -15.49 -1.37
N VAL A 151 -34.12 -14.86 -1.02
CA VAL A 151 -34.20 -14.02 0.18
C VAL A 151 -34.03 -14.91 1.41
N THR A 152 -32.98 -14.69 2.17
CA THR A 152 -32.72 -15.37 3.44
C THR A 152 -33.32 -14.60 4.60
N MET A 153 -33.26 -13.27 4.54
CA MET A 153 -33.68 -12.41 5.63
C MET A 153 -34.11 -11.03 5.13
N GLN A 154 -35.12 -10.45 5.77
CA GLN A 154 -35.60 -9.10 5.50
C GLN A 154 -35.89 -8.38 6.83
N ARG A 155 -35.43 -7.14 6.96
CA ARG A 155 -35.55 -6.34 8.17
C ARG A 155 -35.68 -4.86 7.85
N LEU A 156 -36.42 -4.12 8.67
CA LEU A 156 -36.45 -2.65 8.60
C LEU A 156 -35.18 -2.05 9.21
N LEU A 157 -34.70 -0.98 8.58
CA LEU A 157 -33.66 -0.13 9.12
C LEU A 157 -34.22 0.65 10.31
N ASN A 158 -33.44 0.78 11.38
CA ASN A 158 -33.82 1.62 12.50
C ASN A 158 -33.61 3.10 12.13
N ASP A 159 -34.71 3.83 12.02
CA ASP A 159 -34.71 5.29 11.91
C ASP A 159 -34.43 5.88 13.30
N TYR A 160 -33.17 5.85 13.74
CA TYR A 160 -32.77 6.51 14.98
C TYR A 160 -32.81 8.03 14.77
N THR A 161 -33.83 8.66 15.34
CA THR A 161 -34.00 10.13 15.39
C THR A 161 -33.72 10.64 16.80
N GLU A 162 -32.67 10.18 17.45
CA GLU A 162 -32.25 10.85 18.68
C GLU A 162 -31.75 12.24 18.33
N THR A 163 -32.42 13.24 18.89
CA THR A 163 -31.99 14.65 18.84
C THR A 163 -30.68 14.79 19.59
N VAL A 164 -29.56 14.69 18.87
CA VAL A 164 -28.24 14.92 19.44
C VAL A 164 -28.10 16.40 19.80
N GLY A 165 -27.94 16.70 21.09
CA GLY A 165 -27.87 18.05 21.66
C GLY A 165 -26.63 18.88 21.33
N SER A 166 -25.80 18.45 20.36
CA SER A 166 -24.55 19.11 19.97
C SER A 166 -24.30 19.04 18.46
N ALA A 167 -25.36 19.25 17.67
CA ALA A 167 -25.23 19.42 16.22
C ALA A 167 -25.08 20.92 15.89
N PRO A 168 -24.25 21.29 14.88
CA PRO A 168 -24.22 22.65 14.36
C PRO A 168 -25.63 23.14 14.03
N TRP A 169 -25.95 24.38 14.38
CA TRP A 169 -27.32 24.93 14.29
C TRP A 169 -27.89 24.96 12.86
N LEU A 170 -27.02 24.82 11.86
CA LEU A 170 -27.41 24.62 10.47
C LEU A 170 -27.61 23.12 10.20
N ARG A 171 -28.85 22.65 10.34
CA ARG A 171 -29.25 21.31 9.89
C ARG A 171 -29.21 21.28 8.36
N VAL A 172 -28.13 20.74 7.79
CA VAL A 172 -28.15 20.26 6.41
C VAL A 172 -29.17 19.13 6.38
N ALA A 173 -30.10 19.12 5.43
CA ALA A 173 -31.09 18.06 5.32
C ALA A 173 -30.39 16.69 5.24
N PRO A 174 -30.87 15.66 5.95
CA PRO A 174 -30.21 14.36 6.00
C PRO A 174 -30.04 13.83 4.59
N THR A 175 -28.79 13.62 4.18
CA THR A 175 -28.52 13.07 2.87
C THR A 175 -29.04 11.63 2.84
N SER A 176 -29.79 11.25 1.80
CA SER A 176 -30.25 9.87 1.57
C SER A 176 -29.11 8.87 1.31
N TYR A 177 -27.87 9.36 1.34
CA TYR A 177 -26.65 8.63 1.13
C TYR A 177 -26.31 7.83 2.40
N ARG A 178 -26.20 6.52 2.26
CA ARG A 178 -25.82 5.57 3.31
C ARG A 178 -24.58 4.84 2.85
N GLU A 179 -23.59 4.77 3.72
CA GLU A 179 -22.40 3.95 3.48
C GLU A 179 -22.60 2.58 4.13
N LEU A 180 -22.21 1.54 3.40
CA LEU A 180 -22.46 0.15 3.80
C LEU A 180 -21.14 -0.60 3.85
N ALA A 181 -20.96 -1.42 4.89
CA ALA A 181 -19.93 -2.44 4.94
C ALA A 181 -20.57 -3.77 5.33
N LEU A 182 -20.20 -4.83 4.62
CA LEU A 182 -20.61 -6.18 4.94
C LEU A 182 -19.38 -6.96 5.38
N SER A 183 -19.52 -7.68 6.50
CA SER A 183 -18.49 -8.59 7.01
C SER A 183 -18.09 -9.63 5.97
N ALA A 184 -16.88 -10.17 6.11
CA ALA A 184 -16.37 -11.20 5.21
C ALA A 184 -17.26 -12.46 5.17
N SER A 185 -17.93 -12.76 6.29
CA SER A 185 -18.89 -13.87 6.43
C SER A 185 -20.30 -13.56 5.90
N GLY A 186 -20.61 -12.29 5.62
CA GLY A 186 -21.95 -11.85 5.23
C GLY A 186 -22.98 -11.96 6.36
N ILE A 187 -22.55 -11.92 7.63
CA ILE A 187 -23.44 -12.01 8.81
C ILE A 187 -23.67 -10.64 9.42
N LEU A 188 -22.61 -9.86 9.62
CA LEU A 188 -22.69 -8.50 10.13
C LEU A 188 -22.75 -7.49 8.99
N LEU A 189 -23.65 -6.51 9.11
CA LEU A 189 -23.79 -5.36 8.22
C LEU A 189 -23.63 -4.07 9.04
N ALA A 190 -22.66 -3.24 8.68
CA ALA A 190 -22.56 -1.89 9.19
C ALA A 190 -23.23 -0.91 8.21
N VAL A 191 -24.06 -0.03 8.75
CA VAL A 191 -24.73 1.04 8.01
C VAL A 191 -24.38 2.36 8.68
N ALA A 192 -23.71 3.24 7.95
CA ALA A 192 -23.52 4.63 8.38
C ALA A 192 -24.62 5.51 7.81
N HIS A 193 -25.20 6.32 8.68
CA HIS A 193 -26.06 7.43 8.31
C HIS A 193 -25.54 8.69 9.00
N GLU A 194 -25.04 9.63 8.18
CA GLU A 194 -24.34 10.83 8.65
C GLU A 194 -23.11 10.53 9.53
N ARG A 195 -23.31 10.55 10.86
CA ARG A 195 -22.30 10.28 11.90
C ARG A 195 -22.70 9.15 12.85
N THR A 196 -23.88 8.56 12.65
CA THR A 196 -24.33 7.41 13.41
C THR A 196 -24.00 6.16 12.63
N ILE A 197 -23.36 5.21 13.29
CA ILE A 197 -23.07 3.88 12.74
C ILE A 197 -23.97 2.88 13.44
N GLN A 198 -24.59 2.00 12.66
CA GLN A 198 -25.44 0.92 13.14
C GLN A 198 -24.89 -0.42 12.64
N ILE A 199 -24.76 -1.40 13.54
CA ILE A 199 -24.33 -2.75 13.21
C ILE A 199 -25.51 -3.70 13.40
N TYR A 200 -25.88 -4.34 12.29
CA TYR A 200 -26.93 -5.34 12.19
C TYR A 200 -26.32 -6.73 12.14
N ASP A 201 -26.89 -7.64 12.92
CA ASP A 201 -26.68 -9.07 12.76
C ASP A 201 -27.80 -9.64 11.89
N LEU A 202 -27.44 -10.10 10.70
CA LEU A 202 -28.36 -10.62 9.70
C LEU A 202 -28.70 -12.11 9.92
N ALA A 203 -27.99 -12.81 10.81
CA ALA A 203 -28.34 -14.16 11.22
C ALA A 203 -29.33 -14.16 12.40
N ALA A 204 -29.37 -13.07 13.16
CA ALA A 204 -30.33 -12.89 14.24
C ALA A 204 -31.76 -12.61 13.74
N ARG A 205 -32.74 -12.75 14.64
CA ARG A 205 -34.15 -12.44 14.35
C ARG A 205 -34.33 -10.97 13.89
N PRO A 206 -35.33 -10.66 13.06
CA PRO A 206 -35.61 -9.30 12.57
C PRO A 206 -35.72 -8.25 13.68
N ASP A 207 -36.24 -8.64 14.85
CA ASP A 207 -36.46 -7.72 15.98
C ASP A 207 -35.26 -7.65 16.95
N SER A 208 -34.10 -8.21 16.58
CA SER A 208 -32.91 -8.20 17.42
C SER A 208 -32.38 -6.77 17.65
N ILE A 209 -31.91 -6.47 18.86
CA ILE A 209 -31.37 -5.15 19.22
C ILE A 209 -30.20 -4.78 18.29
N VAL A 210 -30.27 -3.60 17.67
CA VAL A 210 -29.20 -3.07 16.81
C VAL A 210 -28.18 -2.34 17.68
N VAL A 211 -26.90 -2.66 17.48
CA VAL A 211 -25.82 -1.90 18.10
C VAL A 211 -25.68 -0.61 17.33
N HIS A 212 -25.72 0.53 18.00
CA HIS A 212 -25.59 1.83 17.38
C HIS A 212 -24.76 2.74 18.27
N GLU A 213 -24.02 3.66 17.64
CA GLU A 213 -23.24 4.68 18.33
C GLU A 213 -23.20 5.93 17.47
N TYR A 214 -23.24 7.10 18.12
CA TYR A 214 -22.97 8.36 17.48
C TYR A 214 -21.49 8.72 17.62
N ILE A 215 -20.81 8.91 16.50
CA ILE A 215 -19.35 9.07 16.51
C ILE A 215 -18.99 10.55 16.70
N ASP A 216 -18.80 10.95 17.96
CA ASP A 216 -18.38 12.30 18.33
C ASP A 216 -17.04 12.69 17.68
N SER A 217 -16.12 11.74 17.56
CA SER A 217 -14.81 11.97 16.93
C SER A 217 -14.89 12.35 15.46
N ALA A 218 -16.03 12.14 14.79
CA ALA A 218 -16.27 12.56 13.41
C ALA A 218 -16.88 13.97 13.31
N ALA A 219 -16.86 14.77 14.38
CA ALA A 219 -17.43 16.12 14.40
C ALA A 219 -16.92 16.99 13.23
N GLY A 220 -17.85 17.61 12.50
CA GLY A 220 -17.54 18.44 11.33
C GLY A 220 -17.27 17.66 10.04
N HIS A 221 -17.35 16.33 10.06
CA HIS A 221 -17.16 15.46 8.91
C HIS A 221 -18.36 14.53 8.70
N HIS A 222 -18.54 14.07 7.47
CA HIS A 222 -19.49 13.00 7.14
C HIS A 222 -18.72 11.73 6.79
N ILE A 223 -19.32 10.57 7.07
CA ILE A 223 -18.75 9.28 6.73
C ILE A 223 -18.89 9.06 5.22
N CYS A 224 -17.78 8.75 4.55
CA CYS A 224 -17.70 8.54 3.10
C CYS A 224 -17.20 7.14 2.71
N GLY A 225 -17.02 6.26 3.69
CA GLY A 225 -16.70 4.86 3.45
C GLY A 225 -16.65 4.08 4.75
N LEU A 226 -17.06 2.82 4.68
CA LEU A 226 -16.99 1.85 5.76
C LEU A 226 -16.36 0.56 5.24
N GLU A 227 -15.51 -0.07 6.05
CA GLU A 227 -14.89 -1.35 5.73
C GLU A 227 -14.61 -2.14 7.01
N PHE A 228 -15.01 -3.42 7.05
CA PHE A 228 -14.62 -4.31 8.14
C PHE A 228 -13.20 -4.81 7.91
N GLU A 229 -12.35 -4.67 8.92
CA GLU A 229 -10.96 -5.13 8.92
C GLU A 229 -10.68 -6.02 10.15
N GLN A 230 -9.53 -6.72 10.12
CA GLN A 230 -9.06 -7.55 11.23
C GLN A 230 -10.09 -8.59 11.69
N HIS A 231 -10.59 -9.40 10.76
CA HIS A 231 -11.60 -10.44 11.00
C HIS A 231 -12.92 -9.89 11.58
N ASP A 232 -13.44 -8.82 11.01
CA ASP A 232 -14.71 -8.18 11.41
C ASP A 232 -14.73 -7.64 12.85
N ARG A 233 -13.56 -7.45 13.50
CA ARG A 233 -13.44 -6.89 14.85
C ARG A 233 -13.19 -5.39 14.89
N VAL A 234 -12.69 -4.85 13.78
CA VAL A 234 -12.38 -3.43 13.64
C VAL A 234 -13.13 -2.89 12.42
N LEU A 235 -13.66 -1.69 12.53
CA LEU A 235 -14.38 -1.01 11.48
C LEU A 235 -13.57 0.23 11.08
N ARG A 236 -13.05 0.21 9.85
CA ARG A 236 -12.38 1.35 9.23
C ARG A 236 -13.43 2.29 8.68
N VAL A 237 -13.49 3.49 9.25
CA VAL A 237 -14.42 4.56 8.89
C VAL A 237 -13.63 5.65 8.18
N SER A 238 -13.94 5.86 6.90
CA SER A 238 -13.34 6.95 6.12
C SER A 238 -14.18 8.22 6.27
N LEU A 239 -13.52 9.33 6.56
CA LEU A 239 -14.14 10.63 6.74
C LEU A 239 -13.87 11.53 5.52
N SER A 240 -14.83 12.38 5.18
CA SER A 240 -14.71 13.33 4.08
C SER A 240 -13.63 14.40 4.28
N GLY A 241 -13.20 14.61 5.53
CA GLY A 241 -12.15 15.56 5.89
C GLY A 241 -10.77 15.10 5.43
N LYS A 242 -10.32 15.55 4.26
CA LYS A 242 -8.91 15.46 3.81
C LYS A 242 -8.32 14.03 3.89
N GLY A 243 -9.17 13.00 3.75
CA GLY A 243 -8.77 11.59 3.82
C GLY A 243 -8.48 11.08 5.23
N ALA A 244 -9.06 11.68 6.27
CA ALA A 244 -8.95 11.17 7.64
C ALA A 244 -9.68 9.82 7.79
N VAL A 245 -9.11 8.94 8.61
CA VAL A 245 -9.62 7.59 8.86
C VAL A 245 -9.69 7.35 10.36
N LEU A 246 -10.78 6.74 10.80
CA LEU A 246 -11.04 6.33 12.17
C LEU A 246 -11.18 4.81 12.19
N TYR A 247 -10.56 4.14 13.17
CA TYR A 247 -10.75 2.72 13.42
C TYR A 247 -11.53 2.55 14.71
N LEU A 248 -12.71 1.93 14.60
CA LEU A 248 -13.58 1.61 15.72
C LEU A 248 -13.46 0.14 16.08
N GLY A 249 -13.54 -0.16 17.38
CA GLY A 249 -13.40 -1.50 17.92
C GLY A 249 -11.95 -1.91 18.22
N THR A 250 -11.79 -2.94 19.05
CA THR A 250 -10.49 -3.45 19.48
C THR A 250 -10.02 -4.61 18.59
N PRO A 251 -8.82 -4.55 17.98
CA PRO A 251 -8.28 -5.66 17.20
C PRO A 251 -8.07 -6.89 18.10
N ALA A 252 -8.08 -8.09 17.51
CA ALA A 252 -7.75 -9.30 18.25
C ALA A 252 -6.32 -9.23 18.79
N ALA A 253 -6.14 -9.49 20.09
CA ALA A 253 -4.81 -9.78 20.63
C ALA A 253 -4.22 -10.98 19.87
N GLU A 254 -2.89 -11.06 19.72
CA GLU A 254 -2.21 -12.12 18.93
C GLU A 254 -2.66 -13.55 19.28
N LYS A 255 -3.08 -13.79 20.53
CA LYS A 255 -3.57 -15.09 21.02
C LYS A 255 -5.00 -15.45 20.53
N LEU A 256 -5.74 -14.48 20.00
CA LEU A 256 -7.14 -14.58 19.54
C LEU A 256 -7.29 -14.22 18.06
N SER A 257 -6.19 -14.20 17.29
CA SER A 257 -6.15 -13.70 15.90
C SER A 257 -7.14 -14.35 14.94
N ASN A 258 -7.62 -15.56 15.24
CA ASN A 258 -8.60 -16.29 14.43
C ASN A 258 -10.06 -16.07 14.84
N THR A 259 -10.32 -15.26 15.87
CA THR A 259 -11.66 -15.04 16.38
C THR A 259 -12.33 -13.92 15.60
N THR A 260 -13.38 -14.23 14.85
CA THR A 260 -14.16 -13.23 14.12
C THR A 260 -14.96 -12.34 15.07
N GLY A 261 -15.09 -11.06 14.75
CA GLY A 261 -15.95 -10.15 15.50
C GLY A 261 -17.42 -10.60 15.42
N THR A 262 -18.02 -10.87 16.57
CA THR A 262 -19.44 -11.20 16.69
C THR A 262 -20.22 -9.98 17.15
N ARG A 263 -21.56 -10.08 17.17
CA ARG A 263 -22.42 -9.01 17.68
C ARG A 263 -22.10 -8.65 19.14
N GLU A 264 -21.76 -9.64 19.96
CA GLU A 264 -21.41 -9.44 21.38
C GLU A 264 -20.19 -8.52 21.52
N HIS A 265 -19.17 -8.71 20.66
CA HIS A 265 -18.01 -7.83 20.60
C HIS A 265 -18.42 -6.39 20.31
N TRP A 266 -19.22 -6.18 19.27
CA TRP A 266 -19.66 -4.85 18.86
C TRP A 266 -20.54 -4.15 19.89
N SER A 267 -21.32 -4.91 20.68
CA SER A 267 -22.12 -4.40 21.80
C SER A 267 -21.33 -4.11 23.08
N SER A 268 -20.09 -4.62 23.17
CA SER A 268 -19.23 -4.44 24.34
C SER A 268 -18.52 -3.08 24.30
N LYS A 269 -17.89 -2.70 25.42
CA LYS A 269 -17.04 -1.49 25.49
C LYS A 269 -15.85 -1.53 24.53
N ALA A 270 -15.41 -2.72 24.12
CA ALA A 270 -14.35 -2.95 23.14
C ALA A 270 -14.83 -2.88 21.68
N GLY A 271 -16.13 -2.62 21.48
CA GLY A 271 -16.80 -2.62 20.18
C GLY A 271 -16.95 -1.22 19.60
N LEU A 272 -18.16 -0.86 19.20
CA LEU A 272 -18.43 0.34 18.41
C LEU A 272 -18.12 1.65 19.15
N SER A 273 -18.23 1.65 20.49
CA SER A 273 -17.92 2.79 21.35
C SER A 273 -16.42 3.06 21.51
N HIS A 274 -15.56 2.12 21.15
CA HIS A 274 -14.11 2.24 21.32
C HIS A 274 -13.46 2.80 20.05
N VAL A 275 -12.67 3.87 20.20
CA VAL A 275 -11.84 4.40 19.12
C VAL A 275 -10.43 3.86 19.30
N PHE A 276 -10.05 2.88 18.47
CA PHE A 276 -8.72 2.29 18.50
C PHE A 276 -7.65 3.24 17.91
N LEU A 277 -7.96 3.90 16.80
CA LEU A 277 -7.03 4.76 16.08
C LEU A 277 -7.75 5.91 15.36
N HIS A 278 -7.22 7.12 15.49
CA HIS A 278 -7.69 8.30 14.75
C HIS A 278 -6.54 8.92 13.96
N SER A 279 -6.59 8.87 12.63
CA SER A 279 -5.46 9.28 11.78
C SER A 279 -5.09 10.76 11.92
N ALA A 280 -6.07 11.65 12.17
CA ALA A 280 -5.80 13.09 12.33
C ALA A 280 -5.09 13.46 13.65
N LEU A 281 -5.08 12.57 14.64
CA LEU A 281 -4.39 12.81 15.92
C LEU A 281 -2.95 12.30 15.92
N LEU A 282 -2.54 11.62 14.84
CA LEU A 282 -1.21 11.05 14.72
C LEU A 282 -0.18 12.16 14.54
N ALA A 283 0.78 12.21 15.46
CA ALA A 283 1.90 13.13 15.38
C ALA A 283 2.99 12.51 14.50
N ILE A 284 3.20 13.11 13.32
CA ILE A 284 4.41 12.85 12.54
C ILE A 284 5.47 13.81 13.09
N ASN A 285 6.51 13.28 13.74
CA ASN A 285 7.62 14.11 14.20
C ASN A 285 8.30 14.76 12.97
N SER A 286 7.97 16.01 12.71
CA SER A 286 8.75 16.87 11.82
C SER A 286 9.86 17.46 12.69
N GLN A 287 11.12 17.19 12.34
CA GLN A 287 12.26 17.79 13.05
C GLN A 287 12.29 19.33 12.92
N ASP A 288 11.50 19.91 12.01
CA ASP A 288 11.32 21.35 11.85
C ASP A 288 10.03 21.83 12.55
N ASN A 289 10.17 22.26 13.80
CA ASN A 289 9.13 22.95 14.58
C ASN A 289 8.83 24.39 14.07
N THR A 290 9.41 24.79 12.93
CA THR A 290 9.35 26.15 12.38
C THR A 290 8.43 26.29 11.16
N SER A 291 7.92 25.19 10.60
CA SER A 291 7.03 25.24 9.42
C SER A 291 5.55 25.27 9.82
N GLU A 292 4.80 26.27 9.36
CA GLU A 292 3.32 26.38 9.51
C GLU A 292 2.54 25.23 8.83
N HIS A 293 3.22 24.31 8.16
CA HIS A 293 2.63 23.22 7.40
C HIS A 293 3.01 21.86 7.98
N VAL A 294 2.43 21.52 9.14
CA VAL A 294 2.59 20.20 9.75
C VAL A 294 2.15 19.11 8.76
N GLY A 295 3.04 18.14 8.52
CA GLY A 295 2.73 16.99 7.67
C GLY A 295 1.58 16.16 8.26
N ARG A 296 0.67 15.68 7.41
CA ARG A 296 -0.48 14.86 7.83
C ARG A 296 -0.50 13.50 7.13
N LEU A 297 -1.11 12.52 7.79
CA LEU A 297 -1.40 11.21 7.22
C LEU A 297 -2.86 11.14 6.74
N SER A 298 -3.05 10.70 5.51
CA SER A 298 -4.36 10.49 4.88
C SER A 298 -4.46 9.07 4.33
N GLY A 299 -5.67 8.52 4.26
CA GLY A 299 -5.94 7.21 3.67
C GLY A 299 -5.27 6.04 4.40
N LEU A 300 -5.08 6.14 5.72
CA LEU A 300 -4.38 5.13 6.52
C LEU A 300 -5.08 3.76 6.42
N GLN A 301 -4.31 2.71 6.12
CA GLN A 301 -4.72 1.31 6.14
C GLN A 301 -3.82 0.49 7.07
N LEU A 302 -4.41 -0.23 8.03
CA LEU A 302 -3.68 -1.17 8.88
C LEU A 302 -3.35 -2.42 8.06
N LEU A 303 -2.08 -2.83 8.04
CA LEU A 303 -1.62 -3.94 7.22
C LEU A 303 -1.52 -5.23 8.03
N ARG A 304 -0.81 -5.18 9.16
CA ARG A 304 -0.65 -6.34 10.06
C ARG A 304 -0.15 -5.94 11.44
N PRO A 305 -0.39 -6.77 12.47
CA PRO A 305 0.33 -6.68 13.73
C PRO A 305 1.84 -6.87 13.52
N TRP A 306 2.64 -6.06 14.21
CA TRP A 306 4.11 -6.10 14.19
C TRP A 306 4.69 -5.29 15.35
N GLN A 307 5.60 -5.89 16.13
CA GLN A 307 6.36 -5.24 17.22
C GLN A 307 5.50 -4.39 18.17
N GLU A 308 4.77 -5.04 19.10
CA GLU A 308 3.90 -4.37 20.10
C GLU A 308 2.91 -3.34 19.51
N GLY A 309 2.55 -3.51 18.24
CA GLY A 309 1.84 -2.50 17.48
C GLY A 309 1.42 -2.99 16.10
N PHE A 310 1.24 -2.05 15.18
CA PHE A 310 0.80 -2.34 13.81
C PHE A 310 1.70 -1.68 12.77
N LEU A 311 1.98 -2.41 11.71
CA LEU A 311 2.41 -1.82 10.45
C LEU A 311 1.19 -1.25 9.73
N PHE A 312 1.33 -0.04 9.23
CA PHE A 312 0.31 0.62 8.43
C PHE A 312 0.95 1.32 7.24
N ALA A 313 0.16 1.51 6.19
CA ALA A 313 0.54 2.35 5.08
C ALA A 313 -0.44 3.53 4.95
N ALA A 314 0.07 4.67 4.55
CA ALA A 314 -0.70 5.90 4.43
C ALA A 314 -0.08 6.84 3.38
N GLN A 315 -0.85 7.86 2.99
CA GLN A 315 -0.34 8.99 2.23
C GLN A 315 0.13 10.08 3.18
N ARG A 316 1.34 10.58 2.96
CA ARG A 316 1.84 11.77 3.65
C ARG A 316 1.65 12.98 2.76
N HIS A 317 1.02 14.02 3.31
CA HIS A 317 0.82 15.31 2.66
C HIS A 317 1.41 16.44 3.51
N GLY A 318 1.80 17.55 2.86
CA GLY A 318 2.31 18.75 3.54
C GLY A 318 3.77 18.61 3.98
N GLY A 319 4.21 19.45 4.93
CA GLY A 319 5.60 19.44 5.40
C GLY A 319 6.61 19.95 4.37
N ASN A 320 6.21 20.90 3.51
CA ASN A 320 7.02 21.41 2.39
C ASN A 320 7.47 20.34 1.38
N GLU A 321 6.82 19.18 1.38
CA GLU A 321 7.11 18.07 0.48
C GLU A 321 5.90 17.73 -0.39
N SER A 322 6.18 17.21 -1.58
CA SER A 322 5.16 16.60 -2.44
C SER A 322 4.59 15.33 -1.80
N SER A 323 3.32 15.07 -2.11
CA SER A 323 2.58 13.95 -1.52
C SER A 323 3.18 12.62 -1.94
N HIS A 324 3.32 11.68 -1.01
CA HIS A 324 3.95 10.38 -1.25
C HIS A 324 3.35 9.32 -0.31
N TYR A 325 3.61 8.05 -0.59
CA TYR A 325 3.18 6.97 0.30
C TYR A 325 4.26 6.67 1.34
N VAL A 326 3.84 6.21 2.50
CA VAL A 326 4.75 5.78 3.57
C VAL A 326 4.32 4.43 4.10
N LEU A 327 5.31 3.61 4.45
CA LEU A 327 5.12 2.50 5.37
C LEU A 327 5.61 2.96 6.75
N ALA A 328 4.77 2.79 7.75
CA ALA A 328 5.05 3.25 9.10
C ALA A 328 4.57 2.22 10.14
N HIS A 329 5.06 2.38 11.36
CA HIS A 329 4.67 1.61 12.53
C HIS A 329 4.01 2.53 13.55
N ILE A 330 3.02 1.98 14.26
CA ILE A 330 2.40 2.62 15.41
C ILE A 330 2.39 1.64 16.57
N LYS A 331 2.88 2.08 17.73
CA LYS A 331 2.82 1.31 18.97
C LYS A 331 1.39 1.28 19.50
N CYS A 332 1.02 0.18 20.12
CA CYS A 332 -0.26 0.06 20.81
C CYS A 332 -0.01 -0.26 22.28
N SER A 333 -0.80 0.36 23.15
CA SER A 333 -0.78 0.08 24.58
C SER A 333 -2.20 0.02 25.11
N VAL A 334 -2.35 -0.48 26.33
CA VAL A 334 -3.62 -0.48 27.04
C VAL A 334 -3.58 0.73 27.99
N PRO A 335 -4.30 1.82 27.69
CA PRO A 335 -4.32 2.99 28.56
C PRO A 335 -4.86 2.61 29.95
N GLY A 336 -4.34 3.20 31.02
CA GLY A 336 -4.86 2.95 32.37
C GLY A 336 -6.34 3.34 32.56
N THR A 337 -6.89 4.17 31.68
CA THR A 337 -8.27 4.64 31.67
C THR A 337 -9.24 3.71 30.94
N THR A 338 -8.75 2.98 29.94
CA THR A 338 -9.54 2.08 29.09
C THR A 338 -8.81 0.76 29.03
N HIS A 339 -9.34 -0.29 29.65
CA HIS A 339 -8.74 -1.64 29.65
C HIS A 339 -8.64 -2.30 28.25
N GLU A 340 -8.78 -1.52 27.18
CA GLU A 340 -8.77 -1.92 25.78
C GLU A 340 -7.52 -1.41 25.07
N LEU A 341 -7.00 -2.21 24.14
CA LEU A 341 -5.85 -1.84 23.34
C LEU A 341 -6.17 -0.59 22.50
N THR A 342 -5.27 0.39 22.50
CA THR A 342 -5.41 1.65 21.76
C THR A 342 -4.06 2.01 21.13
N ALA A 343 -4.10 2.61 19.94
CA ALA A 343 -2.89 3.07 19.27
C ALA A 343 -2.36 4.37 19.89
N GLU A 344 -1.05 4.44 20.14
CA GLU A 344 -0.40 5.60 20.75
C GLU A 344 -0.13 6.69 19.69
N PRO A 345 -0.80 7.85 19.70
CA PRO A 345 -0.72 8.80 18.59
C PRO A 345 0.67 9.42 18.36
N GLY A 346 1.48 9.52 19.43
CA GLY A 346 2.85 10.04 19.38
C GLY A 346 3.92 9.01 19.00
N SER A 347 3.54 7.74 18.83
CA SER A 347 4.50 6.64 18.61
C SER A 347 4.82 6.39 17.13
N VAL A 348 4.27 7.16 16.19
CA VAL A 348 4.35 6.88 14.75
C VAL A 348 5.78 6.93 14.21
N ALA A 349 6.30 5.79 13.77
CA ALA A 349 7.64 5.65 13.21
C ALA A 349 7.58 5.45 11.68
N ILE A 350 8.21 6.31 10.89
CA ILE A 350 8.24 6.15 9.42
C ILE A 350 9.39 5.20 9.07
N LEU A 351 9.05 4.05 8.48
CA LEU A 351 10.00 2.98 8.16
C LEU A 351 10.44 2.99 6.69
N ALA A 352 9.55 3.39 5.79
CA ALA A 352 9.88 3.53 4.37
C ALA A 352 9.12 4.70 3.73
N ARG A 353 9.84 5.47 2.91
CA ARG A 353 9.29 6.47 2.00
C ARG A 353 9.13 5.86 0.62
N LEU A 354 7.94 5.97 0.04
CA LEU A 354 7.56 5.39 -1.25
C LEU A 354 7.14 6.52 -2.20
N GLU A 355 7.92 6.71 -3.27
CA GLU A 355 7.80 7.92 -4.07
C GLU A 355 6.58 7.90 -5.00
N SER A 356 5.92 9.04 -5.11
CA SER A 356 4.92 9.38 -6.12
C SER A 356 5.57 10.09 -7.30
N PHE A 357 4.81 10.41 -8.34
CA PHE A 357 5.32 11.15 -9.49
C PHE A 357 5.97 12.49 -9.10
N LEU A 358 5.30 13.29 -8.27
CA LEU A 358 5.80 14.62 -7.88
C LEU A 358 6.90 14.56 -6.82
N SER A 359 6.96 13.50 -6.01
CA SER A 359 8.01 13.35 -5.00
C SER A 359 9.28 12.71 -5.57
N ALA A 360 9.15 11.90 -6.63
CA ALA A 360 10.28 11.38 -7.38
C ALA A 360 10.94 12.41 -8.32
N TRP A 361 10.37 13.60 -8.48
CA TRP A 361 10.75 14.57 -9.51
C TRP A 361 12.25 14.88 -9.53
N ASP A 362 12.86 15.12 -8.37
CA ASP A 362 14.31 15.37 -8.23
C ASP A 362 15.16 14.20 -8.74
N TYR A 363 14.67 12.97 -8.59
CA TYR A 363 15.35 11.75 -9.02
C TYR A 363 15.17 11.48 -10.52
N THR A 364 14.01 11.85 -11.07
CA THR A 364 13.60 11.51 -12.44
C THR A 364 13.93 12.60 -13.47
N LEU A 365 14.16 13.84 -13.04
CA LEU A 365 14.49 14.98 -13.91
C LEU A 365 15.82 14.80 -14.65
N ASN A 366 16.82 14.28 -13.95
CA ASN A 366 18.20 14.21 -14.45
C ASN A 366 18.57 12.82 -14.99
N SER A 367 17.75 11.81 -14.74
CA SER A 367 17.97 10.46 -15.27
C SER A 367 17.50 10.39 -16.72
N LYS A 368 18.33 9.77 -17.57
CA LYS A 368 17.92 9.35 -18.91
C LYS A 368 16.96 8.17 -18.73
N ASN A 369 15.69 8.47 -18.44
CA ASN A 369 14.66 7.48 -18.10
C ASN A 369 14.41 6.52 -19.27
N GLU A 370 15.17 5.44 -19.32
CA GLU A 370 14.93 4.32 -20.21
C GLU A 370 13.98 3.32 -19.51
N SER A 371 13.08 2.67 -20.26
CA SER A 371 12.01 1.75 -19.79
C SER A 371 10.76 2.36 -19.12
N GLY A 372 10.58 3.69 -19.19
CA GLY A 372 9.36 4.34 -18.71
C GLY A 372 9.23 4.45 -17.18
N MET A 373 10.29 4.13 -16.44
CA MET A 373 10.39 4.38 -15.00
C MET A 373 10.33 5.88 -14.71
N GLY A 374 9.57 6.28 -13.69
CA GLY A 374 9.42 7.69 -13.32
C GLY A 374 8.53 8.51 -14.26
N LEU A 375 7.95 7.91 -15.31
CA LEU A 375 6.96 8.59 -16.14
C LEU A 375 5.65 8.77 -15.38
N SER A 376 4.96 9.88 -15.63
CA SER A 376 3.71 10.22 -14.95
C SER A 376 2.65 9.14 -15.08
N GLU A 377 2.61 8.41 -16.20
CA GLU A 377 1.66 7.32 -16.46
C GLU A 377 1.93 6.04 -15.63
N ASN A 378 3.19 5.82 -15.24
CA ASN A 378 3.65 4.64 -14.50
C ASN A 378 3.89 4.93 -13.01
N MET A 379 3.57 6.14 -12.57
CA MET A 379 3.73 6.59 -11.20
C MET A 379 2.37 6.90 -10.58
N PRO A 380 2.18 6.57 -9.28
CA PRO A 380 1.01 7.01 -8.55
C PRO A 380 1.08 8.52 -8.31
N SER A 381 -0.09 9.13 -8.16
CA SER A 381 -0.19 10.55 -7.82
C SER A 381 -0.22 10.82 -6.32
N ALA A 382 -0.54 9.81 -5.51
CA ALA A 382 -0.70 9.96 -4.06
C ALA A 382 -1.70 11.08 -3.67
N HIS A 383 -2.82 11.16 -4.41
CA HIS A 383 -3.92 12.11 -4.16
C HIS A 383 -5.29 11.42 -4.03
N GLU A 384 -5.32 10.09 -4.12
CA GLU A 384 -6.51 9.28 -3.87
C GLU A 384 -6.59 8.85 -2.40
N HIS A 385 -7.48 9.43 -1.62
CA HIS A 385 -7.55 9.11 -0.19
C HIS A 385 -8.14 7.73 0.14
N HIS A 386 -8.77 7.07 -0.83
CA HIS A 386 -9.32 5.71 -0.69
C HIS A 386 -8.53 4.71 -1.53
N THR A 387 -7.23 4.62 -1.26
CA THR A 387 -6.38 3.59 -1.86
C THR A 387 -6.48 2.28 -1.10
N THR A 388 -6.34 1.18 -1.83
CA THR A 388 -6.27 -0.17 -1.26
C THR A 388 -4.83 -0.64 -1.31
N LEU A 389 -4.33 -1.11 -0.18
CA LEU A 389 -2.94 -1.47 0.04
C LEU A 389 -2.85 -2.94 0.43
N ALA A 390 -1.82 -3.65 -0.04
CA ALA A 390 -1.56 -5.03 0.34
C ALA A 390 -0.05 -5.27 0.53
N LEU A 391 0.31 -5.83 1.68
CA LEU A 391 1.69 -6.15 2.05
C LEU A 391 1.99 -7.61 1.70
N SER A 392 3.19 -7.87 1.19
CA SER A 392 3.63 -9.26 0.99
C SER A 392 3.81 -9.98 2.34
N PRO A 393 3.66 -11.31 2.40
CA PRO A 393 3.78 -12.06 3.66
C PRO A 393 5.14 -11.89 4.35
N ASP A 394 6.19 -11.70 3.56
CA ASP A 394 7.57 -11.46 4.02
C ASP A 394 7.88 -9.97 4.31
N SER A 395 6.89 -9.09 4.19
CA SER A 395 6.99 -7.64 4.41
C SER A 395 8.07 -6.93 3.56
N ASN A 396 8.46 -7.53 2.43
CA ASN A 396 9.46 -6.97 1.52
C ASN A 396 8.85 -6.21 0.34
N MET A 397 7.54 -6.35 0.10
CA MET A 397 6.87 -5.64 -0.99
C MET A 397 5.52 -5.08 -0.53
N LEU A 398 5.14 -3.95 -1.12
CA LEU A 398 3.84 -3.32 -0.90
C LEU A 398 3.19 -3.03 -2.26
N VAL A 399 1.94 -3.42 -2.42
CA VAL A 399 1.12 -3.07 -3.57
C VAL A 399 0.16 -1.95 -3.21
N VAL A 400 0.06 -0.95 -4.08
CA VAL A 400 -0.87 0.17 -3.98
C VAL A 400 -1.82 0.13 -5.17
N ALA A 401 -3.12 0.09 -4.89
CA ALA A 401 -4.18 0.29 -5.87
C ALA A 401 -4.71 1.73 -5.76
N GLU A 402 -4.39 2.57 -6.75
CA GLU A 402 -4.83 3.97 -6.81
C GLU A 402 -5.79 4.18 -7.97
N ARG A 403 -6.94 4.80 -7.71
CA ARG A 403 -7.88 5.18 -8.77
C ARG A 403 -7.23 6.23 -9.67
N ASN A 404 -7.27 6.00 -10.96
CA ASN A 404 -6.72 6.91 -11.95
C ASN A 404 -7.62 8.15 -12.07
N LYS A 405 -7.21 9.21 -11.39
CA LYS A 405 -7.85 10.55 -11.45
C LYS A 405 -7.39 11.39 -12.64
N LYS A 406 -6.47 10.90 -13.48
CA LYS A 406 -5.91 11.66 -14.61
C LYS A 406 -6.89 11.82 -15.78
N THR A 407 -7.90 10.95 -15.88
CA THR A 407 -8.93 11.02 -16.91
C THR A 407 -10.32 10.79 -16.33
N ILE A 408 -11.26 11.70 -16.58
CA ILE A 408 -12.67 11.51 -16.23
C ILE A 408 -13.24 10.49 -17.22
N ARG A 409 -13.66 9.33 -16.71
CA ARG A 409 -14.27 8.26 -17.50
C ARG A 409 -15.56 7.79 -16.82
N PRO A 410 -16.53 7.26 -17.59
CA PRO A 410 -17.79 6.76 -17.03
C PRO A 410 -17.58 5.57 -16.09
N VAL A 411 -16.50 4.79 -16.29
CA VAL A 411 -16.10 3.71 -15.39
C VAL A 411 -14.74 4.07 -14.79
N PRO A 412 -14.59 4.03 -13.45
CA PRO A 412 -13.31 4.31 -12.82
C PRO A 412 -12.26 3.29 -13.28
N LEU A 413 -11.03 3.75 -13.49
CA LEU A 413 -9.88 2.89 -13.72
C LEU A 413 -9.02 2.88 -12.45
N THR A 414 -8.45 1.74 -12.10
CA THR A 414 -7.53 1.61 -10.95
C THR A 414 -6.18 1.13 -11.43
N GLN A 415 -5.09 1.81 -11.09
CA GLN A 415 -3.73 1.41 -11.43
C GLN A 415 -3.10 0.69 -10.23
N LEU A 416 -2.34 -0.37 -10.52
CA LEU A 416 -1.61 -1.14 -9.51
C LEU A 416 -0.11 -0.83 -9.57
N PHE A 417 0.45 -0.48 -8.42
CA PHE A 417 1.86 -0.13 -8.26
C PHE A 417 2.51 -1.03 -7.22
N LEU A 418 3.64 -1.65 -7.56
CA LEU A 418 4.40 -2.53 -6.66
C LEU A 418 5.69 -1.84 -6.21
N TYR A 419 5.88 -1.73 -4.90
CA TYR A 419 7.07 -1.15 -4.28
C TYR A 419 7.91 -2.22 -3.58
N ARG A 420 9.24 -2.03 -3.59
CA ARG A 420 10.19 -2.76 -2.73
C ARG A 420 10.35 -2.04 -1.39
N LEU A 421 10.31 -2.80 -0.31
CA LEU A 421 10.51 -2.32 1.06
C LEU A 421 11.95 -2.61 1.55
N PRO A 422 12.43 -1.92 2.61
CA PRO A 422 13.80 -2.06 3.12
C PRO A 422 14.14 -3.45 3.71
N GLY A 423 13.12 -4.30 3.91
CA GLY A 423 13.21 -5.60 4.56
C GLY A 423 13.16 -5.54 6.08
N GLU A 424 12.68 -6.61 6.71
CA GLU A 424 12.30 -6.62 8.12
C GLU A 424 13.44 -6.23 9.07
N ARG A 425 14.66 -6.76 8.87
CA ARG A 425 15.82 -6.42 9.72
C ARG A 425 16.17 -4.93 9.66
N ARG A 426 16.10 -4.32 8.48
CA ARG A 426 16.38 -2.89 8.30
C ARG A 426 15.26 -2.04 8.90
N MET A 427 14.00 -2.48 8.77
CA MET A 427 12.86 -1.83 9.41
C MET A 427 12.96 -1.87 10.94
N LEU A 428 13.40 -2.98 11.54
CA LEU A 428 13.64 -3.08 12.98
C LEU A 428 14.71 -2.10 13.45
N GLY A 429 15.85 -2.04 12.76
CA GLY A 429 16.90 -1.09 13.10
C GLY A 429 16.44 0.37 13.02
N LEU A 430 15.63 0.71 12.00
CA LEU A 430 15.04 2.06 11.87
C LEU A 430 14.04 2.36 12.99
N LEU A 431 13.25 1.38 13.41
CA LEU A 431 12.32 1.53 14.52
C LEU A 431 13.07 1.78 15.84
N GLU A 432 14.06 0.95 16.14
CA GLU A 432 14.90 1.09 17.35
C GLU A 432 15.60 2.44 17.39
N GLU A 433 16.12 2.91 16.25
CA GLU A 433 16.75 4.22 16.15
C GLU A 433 15.78 5.36 16.45
N GLN A 434 14.59 5.35 15.85
CA GLN A 434 13.56 6.37 16.11
C GLN A 434 13.02 6.32 17.54
N LEU A 435 12.95 5.14 18.15
CA LEU A 435 12.60 5.00 19.57
C LEU A 435 13.69 5.58 20.47
N ARG A 436 14.97 5.34 20.16
CA ARG A 436 16.11 5.89 20.91
C ARG A 436 16.22 7.41 20.79
N GLU A 437 15.90 7.97 19.62
CA GLU A 437 15.83 9.43 19.46
C GLU A 437 14.75 10.06 20.35
N ARG A 438 13.63 9.34 20.56
CA ARG A 438 12.52 9.80 21.41
C ARG A 438 12.78 9.63 22.90
N SER A 439 13.48 8.57 23.31
CA SER A 439 13.85 8.37 24.71
C SER A 439 14.88 9.40 25.20
N GLY A 440 15.48 10.19 24.30
CA GLY A 440 16.49 11.18 24.64
C GLY A 440 17.85 10.58 25.01
N GLU A 441 18.01 9.26 24.93
CA GLU A 441 19.26 8.56 25.28
C GLU A 441 20.43 8.91 24.34
N SER A 442 20.13 9.45 23.15
CA SER A 442 21.14 9.98 22.23
C SER A 442 21.78 11.29 22.71
N ALA A 443 21.29 11.91 23.79
CA ALA A 443 21.85 13.10 24.42
C ALA A 443 22.82 12.77 25.57
N THR A 444 23.56 11.67 25.48
CA THR A 444 24.72 11.46 26.37
C THR A 444 25.84 12.43 25.97
N LEU A 445 26.53 12.97 26.97
CA LEU A 445 27.61 13.98 26.91
C LEU A 445 28.64 13.87 25.76
N PRO A 446 29.03 12.66 25.26
CA PRO A 446 29.98 12.56 24.15
C PRO A 446 29.45 13.15 22.82
N GLY A 447 28.14 13.09 22.57
CA GLY A 447 27.54 13.59 21.32
C GLY A 447 27.42 15.11 21.24
N VAL A 448 27.42 15.79 22.40
CA VAL A 448 27.35 17.26 22.50
C VAL A 448 28.75 17.87 22.34
N LEU A 449 29.78 17.25 22.92
CA LEU A 449 31.18 17.66 22.74
C LEU A 449 31.65 17.51 21.29
N GLY A 450 31.29 16.42 20.61
CA GLY A 450 31.64 16.23 19.20
C GLY A 450 31.01 17.28 18.26
N LYS A 451 29.81 17.79 18.59
CA LYS A 451 29.13 18.85 17.82
C LYS A 451 29.71 20.25 18.05
N LEU A 452 30.35 20.49 19.19
CA LEU A 452 31.02 21.75 19.52
C LEU A 452 32.42 21.86 18.88
N GLU A 453 33.11 20.73 18.69
CA GLU A 453 34.45 20.73 18.10
C GLU A 453 34.45 20.88 16.57
N THR A 454 33.40 20.42 15.88
CA THR A 454 33.28 20.59 14.42
C THR A 454 32.45 21.83 14.06
N GLY A 455 32.99 23.01 14.33
CA GLY A 455 32.38 24.28 13.93
C GLY A 455 32.31 24.46 12.41
N ARG A 456 31.22 23.99 11.77
CA ARG A 456 30.77 24.45 10.46
C ARG A 456 29.24 24.47 10.39
N ALA A 457 28.68 25.67 10.50
CA ALA A 457 27.31 25.96 10.11
C ALA A 457 27.20 25.84 8.57
N TYR A 458 26.53 24.78 8.10
CA TYR A 458 25.94 24.74 6.76
C TYR A 458 24.41 24.73 6.92
N PRO A 459 23.66 25.42 6.04
CA PRO A 459 22.21 25.36 6.06
C PRO A 459 21.77 23.95 5.64
N ARG A 460 21.37 23.13 6.61
CA ARG A 460 20.77 21.80 6.39
C ARG A 460 19.31 21.98 5.96
N GLY A 461 19.08 22.01 4.66
CA GLY A 461 17.80 21.64 4.07
C GLY A 461 17.97 20.29 3.39
N ARG A 462 17.39 19.22 3.96
CA ARG A 462 16.91 17.98 3.31
C ARG A 462 16.80 16.85 4.35
N SER A 463 15.55 16.44 4.58
CA SER A 463 15.04 15.18 5.11
C SER A 463 15.99 14.33 5.98
N GLY A 464 15.63 14.20 7.26
CA GLY A 464 16.31 13.36 8.24
C GLY A 464 16.43 11.91 7.82
N THR A 465 17.67 11.49 7.61
CA THR A 465 18.21 10.19 8.02
C THR A 465 19.54 10.50 8.69
N THR A 466 19.76 9.87 9.84
CA THR A 466 20.91 10.06 10.73
C THR A 466 22.24 9.87 10.00
N ASP A 467 23.20 10.73 10.36
CA ASP A 467 24.56 10.78 9.83
C ASP A 467 25.30 9.45 10.05
N GLY A 468 25.66 8.83 8.93
CA GLY A 468 26.53 7.67 8.85
C GLY A 468 26.81 7.29 7.40
N LEU A 469 27.58 8.12 6.68
CA LEU A 469 28.31 7.72 5.47
C LEU A 469 27.50 7.19 4.26
N MET A 470 26.23 7.58 4.06
CA MET A 470 25.54 7.30 2.80
C MET A 470 25.68 8.47 1.82
N LYS A 471 26.69 8.37 0.94
CA LYS A 471 26.97 9.34 -0.14
C LYS A 471 25.89 9.32 -1.24
N TYR A 472 24.98 8.34 -1.22
CA TYR A 472 23.98 8.07 -2.26
C TYR A 472 22.63 7.67 -1.65
N ASN A 473 21.54 8.06 -2.30
CA ASN A 473 20.18 7.63 -1.98
C ASN A 473 19.47 7.12 -3.24
N VAL A 474 18.89 5.93 -3.15
CA VAL A 474 18.07 5.33 -4.21
C VAL A 474 16.60 5.55 -3.87
N ALA A 475 15.88 6.25 -4.76
CA ALA A 475 14.44 6.41 -4.61
C ALA A 475 13.70 5.07 -4.75
N ARG A 476 12.70 4.83 -3.89
CA ARG A 476 11.76 3.71 -4.05
C ARG A 476 10.68 4.08 -5.04
N ILE A 477 10.99 3.84 -6.32
CA ILE A 477 10.05 4.00 -7.44
C ILE A 477 9.30 2.69 -7.67
N PRO A 478 7.97 2.72 -7.85
CA PRO A 478 7.20 1.50 -8.06
C PRO A 478 7.35 0.93 -9.47
N LEU A 479 7.05 -0.36 -9.59
CA LEU A 479 6.70 -1.01 -10.84
C LEU A 479 5.19 -0.88 -11.08
N CYS A 480 4.79 -0.23 -12.18
CA CYS A 480 3.40 -0.24 -12.64
C CYS A 480 3.06 -1.61 -13.24
N LEU A 481 2.10 -2.33 -12.64
CA LEU A 481 1.75 -3.69 -13.06
C LEU A 481 0.74 -3.69 -14.20
N SER A 482 -0.38 -3.00 -13.99
CA SER A 482 -1.44 -2.86 -14.99
C SER A 482 -2.48 -1.84 -14.57
N THR A 483 -3.38 -1.52 -15.49
CA THR A 483 -4.60 -0.74 -15.21
C THR A 483 -5.82 -1.64 -15.27
N LEU A 484 -6.65 -1.56 -14.23
CA LEU A 484 -7.89 -2.32 -14.07
C LEU A 484 -9.09 -1.43 -14.34
N ARG A 485 -10.16 -2.05 -14.83
CA ARG A 485 -11.47 -1.41 -14.96
C ARG A 485 -12.29 -1.67 -13.71
N GLY A 486 -12.88 -0.62 -13.16
CA GLY A 486 -13.57 -0.62 -11.88
C GLY A 486 -12.68 -0.23 -10.71
N ALA A 487 -13.32 -0.01 -9.57
CA ALA A 487 -12.64 0.10 -8.29
C ALA A 487 -12.19 -1.29 -7.83
N VAL A 488 -11.02 -1.38 -7.21
CA VAL A 488 -10.57 -2.58 -6.52
C VAL A 488 -11.31 -2.67 -5.19
N SER A 489 -12.02 -3.77 -4.98
CA SER A 489 -12.76 -4.06 -3.75
C SER A 489 -11.95 -4.92 -2.78
N GLU A 490 -11.03 -5.73 -3.30
CA GLU A 490 -10.16 -6.58 -2.50
C GLU A 490 -8.80 -6.72 -3.19
N LEU A 491 -7.72 -6.64 -2.40
CA LEU A 491 -6.36 -6.80 -2.86
C LEU A 491 -5.63 -7.76 -1.92
N LYS A 492 -5.15 -8.88 -2.45
CA LYS A 492 -4.46 -9.93 -1.69
C LYS A 492 -3.08 -10.20 -2.22
N PHE A 493 -2.13 -10.41 -1.32
CA PHE A 493 -0.76 -10.75 -1.67
C PHE A 493 -0.33 -11.98 -0.88
N GLU A 494 -0.16 -13.11 -1.56
CA GLU A 494 0.06 -14.41 -0.94
C GLU A 494 1.37 -15.02 -1.46
N GLN A 495 2.00 -15.84 -0.63
CA GLN A 495 3.21 -16.58 -1.02
C GLN A 495 2.79 -17.87 -1.71
N VAL A 496 3.34 -18.13 -2.89
CA VAL A 496 3.15 -19.39 -3.60
C VAL A 496 4.39 -20.22 -3.40
N MET A 497 4.24 -21.41 -2.81
CA MET A 497 5.32 -22.39 -2.80
C MET A 497 5.39 -23.02 -4.19
N ASP A 498 6.39 -22.61 -4.97
CA ASP A 498 6.67 -23.25 -6.25
C ASP A 498 7.42 -24.56 -5.96
N VAL A 499 6.75 -25.69 -6.21
CA VAL A 499 7.25 -27.04 -5.90
C VAL A 499 8.39 -27.44 -6.86
N ASP A 500 8.51 -26.77 -8.01
CA ASP A 500 9.37 -27.21 -9.11
C ASP A 500 10.69 -26.42 -9.25
N THR A 501 10.84 -25.26 -8.58
CA THR A 501 12.08 -24.48 -8.63
C THR A 501 12.55 -24.11 -7.22
N GLY A 502 13.31 -25.02 -6.58
CA GLY A 502 13.76 -24.92 -5.18
C GLY A 502 14.66 -23.73 -4.80
N SER A 503 14.66 -22.61 -5.55
CA SER A 503 15.45 -21.41 -5.26
C SER A 503 14.72 -20.07 -5.47
N ALA A 504 13.56 -20.01 -6.15
CA ALA A 504 12.89 -18.75 -6.46
C ALA A 504 11.69 -18.49 -5.52
N ARG A 505 11.67 -17.34 -4.83
CA ARG A 505 10.48 -16.91 -4.07
C ARG A 505 9.44 -16.38 -5.05
N ALA A 506 8.30 -17.05 -5.12
CA ALA A 506 7.16 -16.65 -5.93
C ALA A 506 6.02 -16.14 -5.03
N PHE A 507 5.36 -15.08 -5.48
CA PHE A 507 4.20 -14.51 -4.82
C PHE A 507 3.05 -14.36 -5.82
N ALA A 508 1.83 -14.59 -5.35
CA ALA A 508 0.61 -14.33 -6.10
C ALA A 508 -0.05 -13.05 -5.59
N LEU A 509 -0.20 -12.08 -6.48
CA LEU A 509 -1.00 -10.88 -6.24
C LEU A 509 -2.35 -11.07 -6.91
N THR A 510 -3.43 -10.87 -6.17
CA THR A 510 -4.80 -10.94 -6.68
C THR A 510 -5.51 -9.62 -6.41
N ALA A 511 -6.10 -9.02 -7.44
CA ALA A 511 -6.95 -7.84 -7.33
C ALA A 511 -8.36 -8.17 -7.83
N CYS A 512 -9.35 -7.97 -6.97
CA CYS A 512 -10.75 -8.16 -7.30
C CYS A 512 -11.37 -6.81 -7.64
N THR A 513 -11.98 -6.72 -8.82
CA THR A 513 -12.91 -5.65 -9.16
C THR A 513 -14.32 -6.22 -9.28
N THR A 514 -15.30 -5.36 -9.51
CA THR A 514 -16.67 -5.80 -9.79
C THR A 514 -16.72 -6.77 -10.97
N GLU A 515 -16.02 -6.46 -12.05
CA GLU A 515 -16.11 -7.23 -13.30
C GLU A 515 -15.22 -8.49 -13.31
N ALA A 516 -14.02 -8.42 -12.72
CA ALA A 516 -13.00 -9.46 -12.87
C ALA A 516 -12.14 -9.64 -11.62
N VAL A 517 -11.68 -10.87 -11.40
CA VAL A 517 -10.54 -11.17 -10.55
C VAL A 517 -9.31 -11.29 -11.43
N LYS A 518 -8.27 -10.53 -11.11
CA LYS A 518 -7.03 -10.49 -11.88
C LYS A 518 -5.85 -10.89 -11.01
N GLY A 519 -5.02 -11.77 -11.55
CA GLY A 519 -3.85 -12.33 -10.86
C GLY A 519 -2.54 -11.93 -11.52
N TRP A 520 -1.48 -11.79 -10.71
CA TRP A 520 -0.09 -11.69 -11.16
C TRP A 520 0.78 -12.61 -10.33
N THR A 521 1.69 -13.32 -10.98
CA THR A 521 2.79 -14.00 -10.30
C THR A 521 4.00 -13.08 -10.32
N VAL A 522 4.56 -12.81 -9.15
CA VAL A 522 5.76 -12.02 -8.93
C VAL A 522 6.87 -12.96 -8.49
N THR A 523 7.93 -13.09 -9.28
CA THR A 523 9.09 -13.95 -8.98
C THR A 523 10.35 -13.12 -8.88
N GLU A 524 11.12 -13.31 -7.81
CA GLU A 524 12.46 -12.75 -7.67
C GLU A 524 13.49 -13.70 -8.27
N LEU A 525 14.35 -13.16 -9.16
CA LEU A 525 15.43 -13.89 -9.84
C LEU A 525 16.80 -13.64 -9.21
#